data_AF-A0A9E3M8X2-F1
#
_entry.id   AF-A0A9E3M8X2-F1
#
_cell.length_a   1.000
_cell.length_b   1.000
_cell.length_c   1.000
_cell.angle_alpha   90.00
_cell.angle_beta   90.00
_cell.angle_gamma   90.00
#
_symmetry.space_group_name_H-M   'P 1'
#
loop_
_entity.id
_entity.type
_entity.pdbx_description
1 polymer ?
#
loop_
_entity_poly.entity_id
_entity_poly.type
_entity_poly.pdbx_seq_one_letter_code
_entity_poly.pdbx_strand_id
1 'polypeptide(L)'
;MKKESFLAILFFLANVSTLSASNEILLKSRHFTPAKGISDTVKAKIEAIPQRTHVIIQLEKIPTIKERKELETKRIKLLSYIPNKAWLAADLKG
;
A
#
# COMPACT_ATOMS: atom_id res chain seq x y z
N MET A 1 34.13 29.24 -10.70
CA MET A 1 33.26 28.03 -10.71
C MET A 1 32.68 27.87 -12.11
N LYS A 2 33.08 26.80 -12.80
CA LYS A 2 32.83 26.62 -14.24
C LYS A 2 31.37 26.19 -14.46
N LYS A 3 30.65 26.93 -15.30
CA LYS A 3 29.34 26.65 -15.92
C LYS A 3 29.07 25.17 -16.25
N GLU A 4 30.15 24.44 -16.59
CA GLU A 4 30.20 22.98 -16.79
C GLU A 4 29.64 22.17 -15.60
N SER A 5 29.94 22.56 -14.36
CA SER A 5 29.43 21.87 -13.15
C SER A 5 27.94 22.12 -12.90
N PHE A 6 27.41 23.25 -13.37
CA PHE A 6 25.99 23.58 -13.22
C PHE A 6 25.13 22.75 -14.17
N LEU A 7 25.62 22.50 -15.39
CA LEU A 7 24.96 21.63 -16.37
C LEU A 7 24.87 20.18 -15.87
N ALA A 8 25.94 19.67 -15.26
CA ALA A 8 25.97 18.30 -14.72
C ALA A 8 24.96 18.11 -13.58
N ILE A 9 24.80 19.10 -12.70
CA ILE A 9 23.82 19.07 -11.60
C ILE A 9 22.39 19.14 -12.15
N LEU A 10 22.15 19.98 -13.15
CA LEU A 10 20.83 20.10 -13.80
C LEU A 10 20.43 18.80 -14.51
N PHE A 11 21.40 18.10 -15.12
CA PHE A 11 21.18 16.80 -15.76
C PHE A 11 20.86 15.69 -14.76
N PHE A 12 21.46 15.72 -13.57
CA PHE A 12 21.20 14.77 -12.49
C PHE A 12 19.78 14.94 -11.89
N LEU A 13 19.30 16.19 -11.76
CA LEU A 13 17.94 16.50 -11.32
C LEU A 13 16.87 16.07 -12.32
N ALA A 14 17.14 16.18 -13.62
CA ALA A 14 16.19 15.81 -14.68
C ALA A 14 16.01 14.28 -14.83
N ASN A 15 16.96 13.48 -14.35
CA ASN A 15 16.95 12.01 -14.48
C ASN A 15 16.64 11.29 -13.17
N VAL A 16 16.11 11.97 -12.14
CA VAL A 16 15.38 11.29 -11.07
C VAL A 16 14.10 10.74 -11.68
N SER A 17 14.27 9.62 -12.38
CA SER A 17 13.19 8.77 -12.84
C SER A 17 12.45 8.36 -11.57
N THR A 18 11.23 8.87 -11.44
CA THR A 18 10.28 8.42 -10.42
C THR A 18 10.27 6.90 -10.49
N LEU A 19 10.87 6.27 -9.48
CA LEU A 19 10.81 4.83 -9.31
C LEU A 19 9.34 4.49 -9.08
N SER A 20 8.63 4.23 -10.18
CA SER A 20 7.21 3.94 -10.18
C SER A 20 7.03 2.59 -9.53
N ALA A 21 6.86 2.58 -8.20
CA ALA A 21 6.52 1.38 -7.46
C ALA A 21 5.30 0.75 -8.13
N SER A 22 5.43 -0.48 -8.64
CA SER A 22 4.32 -1.16 -9.28
C SER A 22 3.18 -1.30 -8.26
N ASN A 23 1.97 -0.88 -8.64
CA ASN A 23 0.77 -1.05 -7.81
C ASN A 23 0.26 -2.50 -7.83
N GLU A 24 1.13 -3.45 -8.18
CA GLU A 24 0.79 -4.85 -8.29
C GLU A 24 1.02 -5.53 -6.94
N ILE A 25 0.02 -6.29 -6.49
CA ILE A 25 0.15 -7.15 -5.33
C ILE A 25 0.71 -8.49 -5.81
N LEU A 26 1.89 -8.84 -5.29
CA LEU A 26 2.58 -10.08 -5.61
C LEU A 26 2.28 -11.13 -4.54
N LEU A 27 1.56 -12.18 -4.93
CA LEU A 27 1.33 -13.37 -4.12
C LEU A 27 2.11 -14.56 -4.69
N LYS A 28 2.29 -15.61 -3.90
CA LYS A 28 3.13 -16.77 -4.26
C LYS A 28 2.78 -17.40 -5.63
N SER A 29 1.50 -17.38 -6.02
CA SER A 29 1.01 -18.03 -7.25
C SER A 29 0.13 -17.12 -8.10
N ARG A 30 -0.02 -15.85 -7.71
CA ARG A 30 -0.93 -14.90 -8.37
C ARG A 30 -0.38 -13.50 -8.24
N HIS A 31 -0.69 -12.67 -9.22
CA HIS A 31 -0.46 -11.25 -9.17
C HIS A 31 -1.75 -10.55 -9.58
N PHE A 32 -2.04 -9.42 -8.97
CA PHE A 32 -3.18 -8.60 -9.38
C PHE A 32 -2.98 -7.14 -9.00
N THR A 33 -3.59 -6.25 -9.77
CA THR A 33 -3.57 -4.80 -9.52
C THR A 33 -4.94 -4.37 -8.99
N PRO A 34 -5.06 -3.96 -7.72
CA PRO A 34 -6.32 -3.45 -7.20
C PRO A 34 -6.65 -2.10 -7.84
N ALA A 35 -7.94 -1.88 -8.08
CA ALA A 35 -8.43 -0.53 -8.37
C ALA A 35 -8.24 0.37 -7.14
N LYS A 36 -8.03 1.67 -7.36
CA LYS A 36 -7.90 2.64 -6.27
C LYS A 36 -9.23 2.76 -5.51
N GLY A 37 -9.18 2.73 -4.18
CA GLY A 37 -10.35 2.84 -3.32
C GLY A 37 -11.06 1.50 -3.09
N ILE A 38 -12.26 1.55 -2.54
CA ILE A 38 -13.09 0.38 -2.25
C ILE A 38 -14.39 0.54 -3.01
N SER A 39 -14.70 -0.41 -3.90
CA SER A 39 -15.98 -0.42 -4.61
C SER A 39 -17.13 -0.76 -3.65
N ASP A 40 -18.33 -0.28 -3.95
CA ASP A 40 -19.48 -0.51 -3.08
C ASP A 40 -19.86 -2.00 -2.99
N THR A 41 -19.59 -2.77 -4.05
CA THR A 41 -19.71 -4.24 -4.04
C THR A 41 -18.78 -4.88 -3.00
N VAL A 42 -17.55 -4.36 -2.85
CA VAL A 42 -16.60 -4.89 -1.86
C VAL A 42 -17.02 -4.48 -0.45
N LYS A 43 -17.53 -3.25 -0.24
CA LYS A 43 -18.08 -2.84 1.06
C LYS A 43 -19.25 -3.72 1.49
N ALA A 44 -20.22 -3.92 0.60
CA ALA A 44 -21.38 -4.77 0.87
C ALA A 44 -20.96 -6.21 1.20
N LYS A 45 -19.96 -6.75 0.51
CA LYS A 45 -19.40 -8.07 0.82
C LYS A 45 -18.74 -8.12 2.19
N ILE A 46 -17.97 -7.09 2.58
CA ILE A 46 -17.32 -7.03 3.89
C ILE A 46 -18.38 -6.97 5.00
N GLU A 47 -19.40 -6.13 4.85
CA GLU A 47 -20.49 -5.98 5.82
C GLU A 47 -21.34 -7.25 5.96
N ALA A 48 -21.53 -8.00 4.87
CA ALA A 48 -22.30 -9.23 4.86
C ALA A 48 -21.57 -10.43 5.49
N ILE A 49 -20.26 -10.34 5.79
CA ILE A 49 -19.52 -11.47 6.36
C ILE A 49 -19.72 -11.53 7.89
N PRO A 50 -20.35 -12.60 8.43
CA PRO A 50 -20.66 -12.69 9.85
C PRO A 50 -19.41 -12.93 10.71
N GLN A 51 -18.32 -13.45 10.13
CA GLN A 51 -17.13 -13.89 10.84
C GLN A 51 -15.92 -12.97 10.61
N ARG A 52 -14.90 -13.17 11.45
CA ARG A 52 -13.61 -12.48 11.32
C ARG A 52 -12.98 -12.80 9.96
N THR A 53 -12.72 -11.77 9.17
CA THR A 53 -12.21 -11.92 7.80
C THR A 53 -10.76 -11.47 7.70
N HIS A 54 -9.98 -12.24 6.94
CA HIS A 54 -8.63 -11.83 6.52
C HIS A 54 -8.73 -11.17 5.15
N VAL A 55 -8.21 -9.96 5.05
CA VAL A 55 -8.23 -9.16 3.83
C VAL A 55 -6.81 -8.76 3.44
N ILE A 56 -6.57 -8.60 2.14
CA ILE A 56 -5.33 -8.03 1.64
C ILE A 56 -5.58 -6.56 1.34
N ILE A 57 -4.77 -5.68 1.93
CA ILE A 57 -4.90 -4.23 1.78
C ILE A 57 -3.60 -3.68 1.22
N GLN A 58 -3.67 -2.89 0.16
CA GLN A 58 -2.55 -2.11 -0.33
C GLN A 58 -2.69 -0.65 0.13
N LEU A 59 -1.66 -0.14 0.77
CA LEU A 59 -1.62 1.22 1.29
C LEU A 59 -0.84 2.12 0.34
N GLU A 60 -1.12 3.42 0.40
CA GLU A 60 -0.40 4.41 -0.42
C GLU A 60 1.10 4.48 -0.05
N LYS A 61 1.41 4.24 1.23
CA LYS A 61 2.76 4.20 1.82
C LYS A 61 2.88 3.11 2.89
N ILE A 62 4.11 2.80 3.30
CA ILE A 62 4.37 1.95 4.46
C ILE A 62 3.94 2.71 5.72
N PRO A 63 3.01 2.17 6.54
CA PRO A 63 2.48 2.89 7.68
C PRO A 63 3.51 2.94 8.82
N THR A 64 3.59 4.09 9.49
CA THR A 64 4.35 4.27 10.73
C THR A 64 3.73 3.52 11.89
N ILE A 65 4.46 3.36 13.00
CA ILE A 65 3.94 2.72 14.22
C ILE A 65 2.66 3.42 14.72
N LYS A 66 2.61 4.76 14.63
CA LYS A 66 1.43 5.55 15.01
C LYS A 66 0.24 5.23 14.10
N GLU A 67 0.43 5.26 12.78
CA GLU A 67 -0.62 4.94 11.81
C GLU A 67 -1.12 3.50 11.95
N ARG A 68 -0.24 2.54 12.27
CA ARG A 68 -0.65 1.16 12.58
C ARG A 68 -1.58 1.09 13.79
N LYS A 69 -1.30 1.84 14.86
CA LYS A 69 -2.19 1.92 16.03
C LYS A 69 -3.53 2.58 15.71
N GLU A 70 -3.54 3.59 14.85
CA GLU A 70 -4.78 4.22 14.38
C GLU A 70 -5.64 3.25 13.57
N LEU A 71 -5.02 2.42 12.72
CA LEU A 71 -5.72 1.35 12.00
C LEU A 71 -6.30 0.30 12.95
N GLU A 72 -5.53 -0.11 13.97
CA GLU A 72 -6.02 -1.05 14.99
C GLU A 72 -7.20 -0.48 15.78
N THR A 73 -7.19 0.83 16.08
CA THR A 73 -8.33 1.54 16.70
C THR A 73 -9.57 1.50 15.80
N LYS A 74 -9.38 1.52 14.47
CA LYS A 74 -10.42 1.31 13.46
C LYS A 74 -10.72 -0.17 13.19
N ARG A 75 -10.30 -1.06 14.09
CA ARG A 75 -10.47 -2.52 14.03
C ARG A 75 -9.73 -3.21 12.88
N ILE A 76 -8.73 -2.59 12.28
CA ILE A 76 -7.92 -3.20 11.23
C ILE A 76 -6.54 -3.51 11.79
N LYS A 77 -6.21 -4.80 11.95
CA LYS A 77 -4.88 -5.22 12.38
C LYS A 77 -4.05 -5.71 11.21
N LEU A 78 -2.92 -5.05 10.96
CA LEU A 78 -1.95 -5.49 9.96
C LEU A 78 -1.12 -6.66 10.52
N LEU A 79 -1.23 -7.83 9.90
CA LEU A 79 -0.61 -9.08 10.36
C LEU A 79 0.75 -9.32 9.72
N SER A 80 0.83 -9.25 8.40
CA SER A 80 2.07 -9.57 7.64
C SER A 80 2.23 -8.65 6.45
N TYR A 81 3.47 -8.29 6.15
CA TYR A 81 3.83 -7.48 4.99
C TYR A 81 3.89 -8.33 3.72
N ILE A 82 3.38 -7.77 2.63
CA ILE A 82 3.48 -8.29 1.26
C ILE A 82 4.19 -7.18 0.45
N PRO A 83 5.07 -7.53 -0.52
CA PRO A 83 5.72 -6.53 -1.36
C PRO A 83 4.74 -5.50 -1.96
N ASN A 84 5.27 -4.34 -2.33
CA ASN A 84 4.52 -3.22 -2.91
C ASN A 84 3.45 -2.64 -1.98
N LYS A 85 3.80 -2.41 -0.70
CA LYS A 85 2.95 -1.71 0.30
C LYS A 85 1.65 -2.47 0.61
N ALA A 86 1.61 -3.76 0.30
CA ALA A 86 0.49 -4.62 0.58
C ALA A 86 0.66 -5.30 1.94
N TRP A 87 -0.47 -5.63 2.58
CA TRP A 87 -0.50 -6.22 3.89
C TRP A 87 -1.62 -7.24 3.95
N LEU A 88 -1.34 -8.38 4.59
CA LEU A 88 -2.39 -9.21 5.15
C LEU A 88 -2.91 -8.54 6.40
N ALA A 89 -4.21 -8.28 6.46
CA ALA A 89 -4.87 -7.67 7.60
C ALA A 89 -6.04 -8.54 8.06
N ALA A 90 -6.35 -8.45 9.35
CA ALA A 90 -7.56 -9.05 9.91
C ALA A 90 -8.42 -7.95 10.54
N ASP A 91 -9.72 -8.10 10.38
CA ASP A 91 -10.68 -7.36 11.19
C ASP A 91 -10.55 -7.81 12.66
N LEU A 92 -10.50 -6.86 13.58
CA LEU A 92 -10.55 -7.07 15.02
C LEU A 92 -12.02 -7.01 15.44
N LYS A 93 -12.78 -8.05 15.11
CA LYS A 93 -14.13 -8.21 15.65
C LYS A 93 -14.01 -8.64 17.12
N GLY A 94 -14.73 -7.93 17.99
CA GLY A 94 -14.95 -8.29 19.40
C GLY A 94 -16.09 -9.28 19.53
#